data_AF-A0A967GK81-F1
#
_entry.id   AF-A0A967GK81-F1
#
_cell.length_a   1.000
_cell.length_b   1.000
_cell.length_c   1.000
_cell.angle_alpha   90.00
_cell.angle_beta   90.00
_cell.angle_gamma   90.00
#
_symmetry.space_group_name_H-M   'P 1'
#
loop_
_entity.id
_entity.type
_entity.pdbx_description
1 polymer ?
#
loop_
_entity_poly.entity_id
_entity_poly.type
_entity_poly.pdbx_seq_one_letter_code
_entity_poly.pdbx_strand_id
1 'polypeptide(L)'
;VPSWNTISISGYHIREAGSTAVQELAFTLSNARAYVRAAIEAGLEVDSFAPRLSFFFNAHNNLFEEVAKFRAARRMWARTVKEEFGSQNPKSQMLRFH
;
A
#
# COMPACT_ATOMS: atom_id res chain seq x y z
N VAL A 1 -0.44 20.70 -0.85
CA VAL A 1 -0.59 20.70 0.63
C VAL A 1 0.40 19.70 1.22
N PRO A 2 1.55 20.14 1.77
CA PRO A 2 2.68 19.26 2.09
C PRO A 2 2.39 18.15 3.08
N SER A 3 1.39 18.31 3.95
CA SER A 3 1.03 17.37 5.03
C SER A 3 -0.20 16.51 4.72
N TRP A 4 -0.75 16.60 3.52
CA TRP A 4 -1.94 15.85 3.12
C TRP A 4 -1.57 14.44 2.64
N ASN A 5 -2.33 13.42 3.04
CA ASN A 5 -2.21 12.08 2.45
C ASN A 5 -3.01 12.09 1.13
N THR A 6 -2.30 12.07 0.00
CA THR A 6 -2.87 12.34 -1.34
C THR A 6 -3.83 11.26 -1.82
N ILE A 7 -3.65 10.03 -1.37
CA ILE A 7 -4.51 8.90 -1.71
C ILE A 7 -4.51 7.87 -0.57
N SER A 8 -5.67 7.27 -0.35
CA SER A 8 -5.82 6.06 0.45
C SER A 8 -6.08 4.87 -0.48
N ILE A 9 -5.06 4.05 -0.69
CA ILE A 9 -5.10 2.92 -1.62
C ILE A 9 -5.84 1.77 -0.93
N SER A 10 -7.06 1.48 -1.40
CA SER A 10 -8.03 0.72 -0.63
C SER A 10 -8.22 -0.72 -1.13
N GLY A 11 -8.09 -1.66 -0.20
CA GLY A 11 -8.55 -3.04 -0.32
C GLY A 11 -9.94 -3.29 0.29
N TYR A 12 -10.43 -2.38 1.15
CA TYR A 12 -11.72 -2.53 1.85
C TYR A 12 -12.86 -2.92 0.89
N HIS A 13 -13.06 -2.15 -0.18
CA HIS A 13 -14.14 -2.40 -1.15
C HIS A 13 -13.95 -3.71 -1.93
N ILE A 14 -12.70 -4.13 -2.15
CA ILE A 14 -12.37 -5.39 -2.82
C ILE A 14 -12.81 -6.55 -1.94
N ARG A 15 -12.52 -6.47 -0.63
CA ARG A 15 -12.93 -7.45 0.35
C ARG A 15 -14.45 -7.50 0.52
N GLU A 16 -15.10 -6.34 0.60
CA GLU A 16 -16.57 -6.27 0.71
C GLU A 16 -17.29 -6.81 -0.53
N ALA A 17 -16.66 -6.77 -1.70
CA ALA A 17 -17.17 -7.38 -2.92
C ALA A 17 -17.02 -8.93 -2.95
N GLY A 18 -16.52 -9.55 -1.88
CA GLY A 18 -16.41 -11.01 -1.74
C GLY A 18 -15.02 -11.59 -2.03
N SER A 19 -13.97 -10.77 -2.06
CA SER A 19 -12.60 -11.28 -2.26
C SER A 19 -12.08 -12.06 -1.04
N THR A 20 -11.10 -12.93 -1.25
CA THR A 20 -10.29 -13.51 -0.17
C THR A 20 -9.34 -12.46 0.42
N ALA A 21 -8.76 -12.73 1.59
CA ALA A 21 -7.75 -11.86 2.21
C ALA A 21 -6.49 -11.74 1.33
N VAL A 22 -6.13 -12.83 0.65
CA VAL A 22 -5.01 -12.86 -0.32
C VAL A 22 -5.32 -11.98 -1.53
N GLN A 23 -6.53 -12.05 -2.07
CA GLN A 23 -6.96 -11.21 -3.20
C GLN A 23 -6.99 -9.73 -2.82
N GLU A 24 -7.57 -9.38 -1.67
CA GLU A 24 -7.57 -8.02 -1.15
C GLU A 24 -6.14 -7.46 -1.09
N LEU A 25 -5.22 -8.22 -0.47
CA LEU A 25 -3.83 -7.80 -0.34
C LEU A 25 -3.13 -7.65 -1.71
N ALA A 26 -3.25 -8.67 -2.56
CA ALA A 26 -2.57 -8.70 -3.85
C ALA A 26 -3.03 -7.57 -4.76
N PHE A 27 -4.35 -7.37 -4.89
CA PHE A 27 -4.91 -6.34 -5.76
C PHE A 27 -4.60 -4.94 -5.24
N THR A 28 -4.68 -4.73 -3.92
CA THR A 28 -4.34 -3.42 -3.32
C THR A 28 -2.87 -3.05 -3.55
N LEU A 29 -1.94 -3.99 -3.34
CA LEU A 29 -0.52 -3.75 -3.58
C LEU A 29 -0.20 -3.61 -5.08
N SER A 30 -0.94 -4.31 -5.95
CA SER A 30 -0.83 -4.13 -7.40
C SER A 30 -1.24 -2.72 -7.83
N ASN A 31 -2.37 -2.23 -7.33
CA ASN A 31 -2.82 -0.85 -7.55
C ASN A 31 -1.79 0.16 -7.02
N ALA A 32 -1.22 -0.08 -5.84
CA ALA A 32 -0.18 0.78 -5.29
C ALA A 32 1.05 0.86 -6.21
N ARG A 33 1.51 -0.27 -6.76
CA ARG A 33 2.60 -0.30 -7.74
C ARG A 33 2.25 0.49 -9.00
N ALA A 34 1.02 0.35 -9.52
CA ALA A 34 0.56 1.09 -10.68
C ALA A 34 0.57 2.61 -10.43
N TYR A 35 0.08 3.06 -9.28
CA TYR A 35 0.10 4.48 -8.91
C TYR A 35 1.51 5.03 -8.74
N VAL A 36 2.42 4.28 -8.10
CA VAL A 36 3.82 4.69 -7.97
C VAL A 36 4.48 4.82 -9.34
N ARG A 37 4.27 3.85 -10.24
CA ARG A 37 4.79 3.92 -11.62
C ARG A 37 4.27 5.13 -12.37
N ALA A 38 2.96 5.40 -12.30
CA ALA A 38 2.36 6.56 -12.95
C ALA A 38 2.92 7.89 -12.41
N ALA A 39 3.15 7.99 -11.10
CA ALA A 39 3.76 9.18 -10.50
C ALA A 39 5.23 9.37 -10.95
N ILE A 40 6.01 8.29 -11.03
CA ILE A 40 7.39 8.34 -11.54
C ILE A 40 7.40 8.72 -13.03
N GLU A 41 6.50 8.16 -13.84
CA GLU A 41 6.35 8.52 -15.25
C GLU A 41 5.97 10.00 -15.44
N ALA A 42 5.22 10.57 -14.50
CA ALA A 42 4.93 12.01 -14.44
C ALA A 42 6.11 12.87 -13.93
N GLY A 43 7.29 12.28 -13.69
CA GLY A 43 8.51 12.98 -13.29
C GLY A 43 8.66 13.19 -11.78
N LEU A 44 7.89 12.49 -10.95
CA LEU A 44 8.02 12.59 -9.50
C LEU A 44 9.01 11.56 -8.95
N GLU A 45 9.94 12.02 -8.12
CA GLU A 45 10.82 11.15 -7.35
C GLU A 45 10.02 10.35 -6.31
N VAL A 46 10.29 9.04 -6.18
CA VAL A 46 9.51 8.15 -5.27
C VAL A 46 9.41 8.70 -3.84
N ASP A 47 10.52 9.23 -3.32
CA ASP A 47 10.60 9.72 -1.94
C ASP A 47 9.94 11.10 -1.74
N SER A 48 9.55 11.78 -2.83
CA SER A 48 8.80 13.04 -2.76
C SER A 48 7.31 12.84 -2.43
N PHE A 49 6.74 11.69 -2.77
CA PHE A 49 5.30 11.42 -2.60
C PHE A 49 4.97 10.14 -1.82
N ALA A 50 5.79 9.09 -1.86
CA ALA A 50 5.53 7.83 -1.17
C ALA A 50 5.26 7.99 0.35
N PRO A 51 5.94 8.90 1.09
CA PRO A 51 5.63 9.15 2.50
C PRO A 51 4.20 9.65 2.77
N ARG A 52 3.47 10.07 1.74
CA ARG A 52 2.08 10.55 1.81
C ARG A 52 1.05 9.52 1.38
N LEU A 53 1.48 8.36 0.87
CA LEU A 53 0.57 7.26 0.58
C LEU A 53 0.06 6.66 1.89
N SER A 54 -1.26 6.41 1.94
CA SER A 54 -1.89 5.58 2.97
C SER A 54 -2.67 4.45 2.31
N PHE A 55 -3.05 3.47 3.11
CA PHE A 55 -3.82 2.31 2.68
C PHE A 55 -5.11 2.24 3.49
N PHE A 56 -6.09 1.48 2.99
CA PHE A 56 -7.33 1.22 3.72
C PHE A 56 -7.73 -0.24 3.53
N PHE A 57 -7.61 -1.03 4.59
CA PHE A 57 -7.91 -2.46 4.56
C PHE A 57 -9.13 -2.78 5.40
N ASN A 58 -9.75 -3.91 5.10
CA ASN A 58 -10.80 -4.46 5.95
C ASN A 58 -10.21 -5.32 7.07
N ALA A 59 -10.97 -5.55 8.14
CA ALA A 59 -10.70 -6.52 9.20
C ALA A 59 -11.92 -7.44 9.35
N HIS A 60 -11.88 -8.61 8.72
CA HIS A 60 -12.93 -9.63 8.80
C HIS A 60 -12.76 -10.56 10.02
N ASN A 61 -13.71 -11.49 10.18
CA ASN A 61 -13.82 -12.34 11.37
C ASN A 61 -12.70 -13.39 11.52
N ASN A 62 -11.92 -13.66 10.47
CA ASN A 62 -10.78 -14.58 10.54
C ASN A 62 -9.56 -13.91 11.20
N LEU A 63 -9.60 -13.76 12.53
CA LEU A 63 -8.66 -12.96 13.31
C LEU A 63 -7.18 -13.20 12.94
N PHE A 64 -6.74 -14.47 12.91
CA PHE A 64 -5.33 -14.78 12.65
C PHE A 64 -4.93 -14.50 11.19
N GLU A 65 -5.82 -14.78 10.24
CA GLU A 65 -5.58 -14.46 8.84
C GLU A 65 -5.48 -12.94 8.62
N GLU A 66 -6.35 -12.15 9.24
CA GLU A 66 -6.31 -10.69 9.13
C GLU A 66 -5.05 -10.10 9.78
N VAL A 67 -4.66 -10.59 10.97
CA VAL A 67 -3.38 -10.20 11.59
C VAL A 67 -2.20 -10.56 10.70
N ALA A 68 -2.20 -11.76 10.10
CA ALA A 68 -1.16 -12.19 9.17
C ALA A 68 -1.13 -11.31 7.91
N LYS A 69 -2.30 -10.98 7.33
CA LYS A 69 -2.47 -10.10 6.17
C LYS A 69 -1.82 -8.74 6.41
N PHE A 70 -2.11 -8.08 7.53
CA PHE A 70 -1.54 -6.76 7.83
C PHE A 70 -0.01 -6.79 8.01
N ARG A 71 0.51 -7.85 8.64
CA ARG A 71 1.97 -8.03 8.80
C ARG A 71 2.65 -8.32 7.45
N ALA A 72 2.03 -9.14 6.62
CA ALA A 72 2.49 -9.43 5.27
C ALA A 72 2.49 -8.17 4.40
N ALA A 73 1.41 -7.38 4.44
CA ALA A 73 1.27 -6.13 3.71
C ALA A 73 2.43 -5.17 3.98
N ARG A 74 2.73 -4.91 5.27
CA ARG A 74 3.84 -4.02 5.65
C ARG A 74 5.18 -4.50 5.11
N ARG A 75 5.48 -5.80 5.24
CA ARG A 75 6.75 -6.37 4.76
C ARG A 75 6.86 -6.34 3.24
N MET A 76 5.79 -6.69 2.54
CA MET A 76 5.75 -6.70 1.07
C MET A 76 5.86 -5.29 0.50
N TRP A 77 5.19 -4.31 1.10
CA TRP A 77 5.29 -2.91 0.68
C TRP A 77 6.70 -2.35 0.88
N ALA A 78 7.27 -2.52 2.07
CA ALA A 78 8.64 -2.07 2.36
C ALA A 78 9.65 -2.65 1.35
N ARG A 79 9.53 -3.94 1.06
CA ARG A 79 10.35 -4.63 0.05
C ARG A 79 10.14 -4.05 -1.34
N THR A 80 8.88 -3.89 -1.77
CA THR A 80 8.52 -3.34 -3.08
C THR A 80 9.11 -1.94 -3.28
N VAL A 81 8.89 -1.03 -2.34
CA VAL A 81 9.35 0.37 -2.47
C VAL A 81 10.86 0.48 -2.46
N LYS A 82 11.55 -0.37 -1.67
CA LYS A 82 13.01 -0.40 -1.62
C LYS A 82 13.63 -1.05 -2.86
N GLU A 83 13.18 -2.24 -3.24
CA GLU A 83 13.81 -3.07 -4.28
C GLU A 83 13.34 -2.71 -5.69
N GLU A 84 12.05 -2.43 -5.90
CA GLU A 84 11.50 -2.13 -7.23
C GLU A 84 11.58 -0.64 -7.58
N PHE A 85 11.45 0.25 -6.59
CA PHE A 85 11.41 1.70 -6.81
C PHE A 85 12.63 2.45 -6.24
N GLY A 86 13.60 1.75 -5.66
CA GLY A 86 14.89 2.33 -5.26
C GLY A 86 14.84 3.31 -4.08
N SER A 87 13.74 3.35 -3.33
CA SER A 87 13.55 4.30 -2.23
C SER A 87 14.60 4.18 -1.13
N GLN A 88 15.17 5.31 -0.72
CA GLN A 88 16.15 5.40 0.37
C GLN A 88 15.53 5.92 1.67
N ASN A 89 14.35 6.52 1.60
CA ASN A 89 13.66 7.06 2.77
C ASN A 89 12.86 5.98 3.53
N PRO A 90 13.17 5.70 4.81
CA PRO A 90 12.41 4.74 5.61
C PRO A 90 10.91 5.05 5.70
N LYS A 91 10.52 6.33 5.61
CA LYS A 91 9.10 6.73 5.64
C LYS A 91 8.34 6.30 4.39
N SER A 92 8.97 6.29 3.22
CA SER A 92 8.37 5.80 1.98
C SER A 92 8.09 4.29 2.04
N GLN A 93 8.90 3.55 2.79
CA GLN A 93 8.78 2.11 2.99
C GLN A 93 7.70 1.74 4.03
N MET A 94 7.13 2.71 4.75
CA MET A 94 6.07 2.47 5.72
C MET A 94 4.73 2.31 5.03
N LEU A 95 4.06 1.17 5.26
CA LEU A 95 2.65 1.01 4.96
C LEU A 95 1.83 1.46 6.17
N ARG A 96 1.23 2.65 6.06
CA ARG A 96 0.30 3.21 7.04
C ARG A 96 -1.11 2.96 6.53
N PHE A 97 -1.98 2.38 7.36
CA PHE A 97 -3.34 2.06 6.95
C PHE A 97 -4.37 2.49 8.00
N HIS A 98 -5.56 2.83 7.50
CA HIS A 98 -6.79 2.84 8.28
C HIS A 98 -7.37 1.42 8.32
#